data_AF-A0A8J7VZ03-F1
#
_entry.id   AF-A0A8J7VZ03-F1
#
_cell.length_a   1.000
_cell.length_b   1.000
_cell.length_c   1.000
_cell.angle_alpha   90.00
_cell.angle_beta   90.00
_cell.angle_gamma   90.00
#
_symmetry.space_group_name_H-M   'P 1'
#
loop_
_entity.id
_entity.type
_entity.pdbx_description
1 polymer ?
#
loop_
_entity_poly.entity_id
_entity_poly.type
_entity_poly.pdbx_seq_one_letter_code
_entity_poly.pdbx_strand_id
1 'polypeptide(L)'
;MTSKITLATLPAATAQEVFDQVARHLMTQGEPAMNADGSSCVYHAADGLMCAAGCLIAPEEMRTDWEGRSWDSATRRGAPEAHVGLIERLQTVHDSARGIPTSEVLPRWRAGLSRVAHRCHLSAAA
;
A
#
# COMPACT_ATOMS: atom_id res chain seq x y z
N MET A 1 17.64 -12.34 -2.70
CA MET A 1 16.97 -11.25 -1.97
C MET A 1 16.57 -10.22 -3.00
N THR A 2 15.29 -10.09 -3.32
CA THR A 2 14.82 -8.98 -4.15
C THR A 2 14.95 -7.69 -3.34
N SER A 3 15.64 -6.70 -3.90
CA SER A 3 15.78 -5.38 -3.26
C SER A 3 14.40 -4.78 -3.01
N LYS A 4 14.23 -4.14 -1.84
CA LYS A 4 12.97 -3.44 -1.49
C LYS A 4 12.74 -2.29 -2.47
N ILE A 5 11.57 -2.25 -3.10
CA ILE A 5 11.15 -1.13 -3.95
C ILE A 5 10.87 0.08 -3.05
N THR A 6 11.37 1.23 -3.48
CA THR A 6 11.19 2.55 -2.87
C THR A 6 10.74 3.54 -3.94
N LEU A 7 10.53 4.83 -3.63
CA LEU A 7 10.15 5.81 -4.65
C LEU A 7 11.21 5.96 -5.74
N ALA A 8 12.49 5.91 -5.37
CA ALA A 8 13.61 5.97 -6.30
C ALA A 8 13.60 4.82 -7.33
N THR A 9 13.11 3.64 -6.96
CA THR A 9 13.12 2.44 -7.83
C THR A 9 11.74 2.09 -8.39
N LEU A 10 10.68 2.74 -7.91
CA LEU A 10 9.30 2.50 -8.34
C LEU A 10 9.09 2.62 -9.86
N PRO A 11 9.70 3.60 -10.58
CA PRO A 11 9.56 3.69 -12.04
C PRO A 11 10.18 2.52 -12.82
N ALA A 12 11.20 1.86 -12.25
CA ALA A 12 11.89 0.74 -12.89
C ALA A 12 11.26 -0.62 -12.55
N ALA A 13 10.47 -0.70 -11.48
CA ALA A 13 9.80 -1.92 -11.06
C ALA A 13 8.66 -2.29 -12.03
N THR A 14 8.45 -3.59 -12.22
CA THR A 14 7.27 -4.10 -12.90
C THR A 14 6.04 -4.01 -12.00
N ALA A 15 4.85 -4.03 -12.60
CA ALA A 15 3.59 -4.07 -11.86
C ALA A 15 3.50 -5.31 -10.94
N GLN A 16 4.08 -6.44 -11.35
CA GLN A 16 4.12 -7.66 -10.55
C GLN A 16 4.98 -7.47 -9.30
N GLU A 17 6.19 -6.91 -9.43
CA GLU A 17 7.07 -6.70 -8.27
C GLU A 17 6.48 -5.71 -7.27
N VAL A 18 5.83 -4.64 -7.76
CA VAL A 18 5.10 -3.68 -6.91
C VAL A 18 3.96 -4.39 -6.19
N PHE A 19 3.15 -5.17 -6.90
CA PHE A 19 2.06 -5.93 -6.30
C PHE A 19 2.56 -6.92 -5.25
N ASP A 20 3.60 -7.69 -5.55
CA ASP A 20 4.15 -8.70 -4.64
C ASP A 20 4.69 -8.07 -3.36
N GLN A 21 5.36 -6.91 -3.47
CA GLN A 21 5.83 -6.18 -2.30
C GLN A 21 4.68 -5.71 -1.42
N VAL A 22 3.69 -5.05 -2.01
CA VAL A 22 2.55 -4.51 -1.25
C VAL A 22 1.68 -5.63 -0.68
N ALA A 23 1.39 -6.67 -1.45
CA ALA A 23 0.60 -7.82 -1.03
C ALA A 23 1.26 -8.53 0.15
N ARG A 24 2.56 -8.84 0.04
CA ARG A 24 3.34 -9.44 1.13
C ARG A 24 3.38 -8.53 2.35
N HIS A 25 3.58 -7.22 2.16
CA HIS A 25 3.57 -6.25 3.26
C HIS A 25 2.26 -6.29 4.04
N LEU A 26 1.12 -6.12 3.35
CA LEU A 26 -0.20 -6.15 3.98
C LEU A 26 -0.48 -7.49 4.67
N MET A 27 -0.21 -8.61 4.00
CA MET A 27 -0.45 -9.94 4.60
C MET A 27 0.45 -10.25 5.80
N THR A 28 1.64 -9.65 5.87
CA THR A 28 2.55 -9.79 7.02
C THR A 28 2.14 -8.87 8.17
N GLN A 29 1.72 -7.63 7.85
CA GLN A 29 1.33 -6.62 8.84
C GLN A 29 0.01 -6.99 9.53
N GLY A 30 -0.98 -7.48 8.78
CA GLY A 30 -2.25 -7.97 9.31
C GLY A 30 -3.17 -6.93 9.95
N GLU A 31 -2.77 -5.67 10.01
CA GLU A 31 -3.51 -4.57 10.63
C GLU A 31 -3.40 -3.29 9.77
N PRO A 32 -4.49 -2.53 9.53
CA PRO A 32 -4.43 -1.30 8.75
C PRO A 32 -3.67 -0.19 9.48
N ALA A 33 -2.83 0.55 8.76
CA ALA A 33 -2.15 1.74 9.27
C ALA A 33 -3.12 2.93 9.30
N MET A 34 -3.52 3.34 10.50
CA MET A 34 -4.51 4.39 10.73
C MET A 34 -3.92 5.51 11.59
N ASN A 35 -4.46 6.72 11.46
CA ASN A 35 -4.17 7.79 12.41
C ASN A 35 -4.76 7.48 13.81
N ALA A 36 -4.38 8.28 14.80
CA ALA A 36 -4.74 8.03 16.21
C ALA A 36 -6.24 7.94 16.50
N ASP A 37 -7.09 8.60 15.70
CA ASP A 37 -8.55 8.55 15.85
C ASP A 37 -9.23 7.48 14.97
N GLY A 38 -8.45 6.74 14.16
CA GLY A 38 -8.95 5.70 13.27
C GLY A 38 -9.78 6.20 12.07
N SER A 39 -9.88 7.52 11.85
CA SER A 39 -10.71 8.09 10.78
C SER A 39 -10.06 7.94 9.40
N SER A 40 -8.73 8.01 9.33
CA SER A 40 -7.99 8.13 8.09
C SER A 40 -6.77 7.20 8.06
N CYS A 41 -6.52 6.62 6.89
CA CYS A 41 -5.28 5.90 6.63
C CYS A 41 -4.08 6.86 6.74
N VAL A 42 -2.95 6.34 7.21
CA VAL A 42 -1.67 7.06 7.18
C VAL A 42 -0.62 6.29 6.39
N TYR A 43 0.36 7.00 5.80
CA TYR A 43 1.46 6.31 5.11
C TYR A 43 2.33 5.53 6.08
N HIS A 44 2.69 6.16 7.19
CA HIS A 44 3.44 5.57 8.29
C HIS A 44 2.76 5.96 9.61
N ALA A 45 2.26 4.99 10.34
CA ALA A 45 1.72 5.17 11.68
C ALA A 45 2.84 5.18 12.73
N ALA A 46 2.56 5.76 13.88
CA ALA A 46 3.55 5.94 14.95
C ALA A 46 4.04 4.61 15.57
N ASP A 47 3.28 3.53 15.42
CA ASP A 47 3.59 2.18 15.86
C ASP A 47 4.36 1.36 14.81
N GLY A 48 4.71 1.97 13.66
CA GLY A 48 5.45 1.33 12.58
C GLY A 48 4.58 0.63 11.54
N LEU A 49 3.24 0.69 11.66
CA LEU A 49 2.34 0.21 10.61
C LEU A 49 2.45 1.11 9.38
N MET A 50 2.43 0.53 8.20
CA MET A 50 2.42 1.25 6.92
C MET A 50 1.23 0.82 6.08
N CYS A 51 0.66 1.76 5.32
CA CYS A 51 -0.37 1.42 4.34
C CYS A 51 0.21 0.81 3.07
N ALA A 52 -0.66 0.52 2.09
CA ALA A 52 -0.26 -0.05 0.81
C ALA A 52 0.80 0.80 0.09
N ALA A 53 0.61 2.12 0.01
CA ALA A 53 1.59 3.02 -0.57
C ALA A 53 2.78 3.28 0.37
N GLY A 54 2.55 3.32 1.68
CA GLY A 54 3.58 3.59 2.69
C GLY A 54 4.77 2.63 2.64
N CYS A 55 4.52 1.36 2.33
CA CYS A 55 5.56 0.34 2.22
C CYS A 55 6.51 0.52 1.01
N LEU A 56 6.15 1.41 0.06
CA LEU A 56 6.95 1.80 -1.11
C LEU A 56 7.72 3.11 -0.86
N ILE A 57 7.62 3.69 0.33
CA ILE A 57 8.30 4.93 0.71
C ILE A 57 9.41 4.56 1.70
N ALA A 58 10.67 4.82 1.33
CA ALA A 58 11.78 4.68 2.27
C ALA A 58 11.69 5.75 3.38
N PRO A 59 12.22 5.50 4.59
CA PRO A 59 12.22 6.48 5.67
C PRO A 59 12.77 7.86 5.26
N GLU A 60 13.80 7.88 4.41
CA GLU A 60 14.45 9.10 3.92
C GLU A 60 13.66 9.81 2.81
N GLU A 61 12.73 9.10 2.16
CA GLU A 61 11.83 9.63 1.12
C GLU A 61 10.51 10.13 1.72
N MET A 62 10.29 9.93 3.03
CA MET A 62 9.05 10.25 3.69
C MET A 62 8.80 11.75 3.75
N ARG A 63 7.57 12.14 3.39
CA ARG A 63 7.15 13.53 3.30
C ARG A 63 5.86 13.76 4.06
N THR A 64 5.92 14.57 5.10
CA THR A 64 4.78 14.86 5.98
C THR A 64 3.65 15.62 5.26
N ASP A 65 3.94 16.35 4.18
CA ASP A 65 2.94 17.07 3.40
C ASP A 65 2.06 16.19 2.51
N TRP A 66 2.40 14.90 2.41
CA TRP A 66 1.59 13.89 1.73
C TRP A 66 0.58 13.22 2.67
N GLU A 67 0.80 13.29 3.98
CA GLU A 67 0.01 12.57 4.97
C GLU A 67 -1.49 12.92 4.88
N GLY A 68 -2.35 11.90 5.00
CA GLY A 68 -3.79 12.04 4.83
C GLY A 68 -4.28 12.32 3.39
N ARG A 69 -3.43 12.18 2.37
CA ARG A 69 -3.80 12.36 0.95
C ARG A 69 -3.76 11.04 0.20
N SER A 70 -4.56 10.92 -0.87
CA SER A 70 -4.46 9.79 -1.80
C SER A 70 -3.10 9.75 -2.51
N TRP A 71 -2.74 8.58 -3.04
CA TRP A 71 -1.52 8.42 -3.83
C TRP A 71 -1.49 9.35 -5.06
N ASP A 72 -2.59 9.46 -5.80
CA ASP A 72 -2.75 10.42 -6.90
C ASP A 72 -2.56 11.90 -6.48
N SER A 73 -2.85 12.24 -5.22
CA SER A 73 -2.54 13.57 -4.69
C SER A 73 -1.06 13.73 -4.33
N ALA A 74 -0.39 12.65 -3.92
CA ALA A 74 1.04 12.62 -3.70
C ALA A 74 1.83 12.74 -5.02
N THR A 75 1.36 12.14 -6.12
CA THR A 75 2.01 12.25 -7.44
C THR A 75 2.01 13.70 -7.95
N ARG A 76 0.89 14.42 -7.80
CA ARG A 76 0.82 15.87 -8.04
C ARG A 76 1.78 16.73 -7.19
N ARG A 77 2.39 16.14 -6.16
CA ARG A 77 3.33 16.76 -5.23
C ARG A 77 4.75 16.20 -5.34
N GLY A 78 5.01 15.41 -6.38
CA GLY A 78 6.34 14.90 -6.73
C GLY A 78 6.60 13.43 -6.40
N ALA A 79 5.59 12.66 -5.94
CA ALA A 79 5.72 11.21 -5.92
C ALA A 79 5.74 10.66 -7.37
N PRO A 80 6.40 9.53 -7.65
CA PRO A 80 6.41 8.96 -9.00
C PRO A 80 5.01 8.59 -9.48
N GLU A 81 4.67 8.95 -10.72
CA GLU A 81 3.40 8.58 -11.37
C GLU A 81 3.33 7.09 -11.76
N ALA A 82 4.47 6.40 -11.72
CA ALA A 82 4.56 4.98 -12.03
C ALA A 82 3.59 4.17 -11.15
N HIS A 83 2.83 3.28 -11.79
CA HIS A 83 1.89 2.37 -11.14
C HIS A 83 0.76 3.04 -10.34
N VAL A 84 0.45 4.33 -10.56
CA VAL A 84 -0.57 5.07 -9.79
C VAL A 84 -1.89 4.29 -9.67
N GLY A 85 -2.42 3.76 -10.78
CA GLY A 85 -3.67 3.01 -10.79
C GLY A 85 -3.59 1.62 -10.14
N LEU A 86 -2.40 1.02 -10.01
CA LEU A 86 -2.21 -0.21 -9.24
C LEU A 86 -2.15 0.12 -7.74
N ILE A 87 -1.37 1.12 -7.36
CA ILE A 87 -1.18 1.56 -5.98
C ILE A 87 -2.50 2.01 -5.37
N GLU A 88 -3.33 2.77 -6.09
CA GLU A 88 -4.66 3.17 -5.61
C GLU A 88 -5.62 1.99 -5.38
N ARG A 89 -5.56 0.98 -6.25
CA ARG A 89 -6.36 -0.24 -6.07
C ARG A 89 -5.91 -1.02 -4.85
N LEU A 90 -4.60 -1.10 -4.61
CA LEU A 90 -4.04 -1.73 -3.41
C LEU A 90 -4.37 -0.94 -2.15
N GLN A 91 -4.35 0.39 -2.22
CA GLN A 91 -4.82 1.27 -1.15
C GLN A 91 -6.30 1.05 -0.83
N THR A 92 -7.14 0.86 -1.86
CA THR A 92 -8.55 0.50 -1.66
C THR A 92 -8.70 -0.85 -0.94
N VAL A 93 -7.81 -1.81 -1.19
CA VAL A 93 -7.80 -3.08 -0.45
C VAL A 93 -7.46 -2.85 1.02
N HIS A 94 -6.38 -2.11 1.30
CA HIS A 94 -6.00 -1.71 2.65
C HIS A 94 -7.18 -1.07 3.40
N ASP A 95 -7.75 -0.02 2.81
CA ASP A 95 -8.81 0.80 3.43
C ASP A 95 -10.14 0.04 3.58
N SER A 96 -10.35 -1.04 2.82
CA SER A 96 -11.54 -1.89 2.95
C SER A 96 -11.63 -2.67 4.27
N ALA A 97 -10.54 -2.67 5.05
CA ALA A 97 -10.45 -3.23 6.39
C ALA A 97 -10.56 -2.16 7.51
N ARG A 98 -10.82 -0.90 7.17
CA ARG A 98 -11.03 0.15 8.17
C ARG A 98 -12.25 -0.18 9.03
N GLY A 99 -12.05 -0.23 10.34
CA GLY A 99 -13.12 -0.39 11.32
C GLY A 99 -13.73 -1.79 11.41
N ILE A 100 -13.11 -2.81 10.80
CA ILE A 100 -13.53 -4.20 10.96
C ILE A 100 -12.68 -4.90 12.05
N PRO A 101 -13.15 -6.01 12.65
CA PRO A 101 -12.36 -6.77 13.61
C PRO A 101 -11.04 -7.28 13.02
N THR A 102 -9.96 -7.29 13.81
CA THR A 102 -8.62 -7.75 13.37
C THR A 102 -8.64 -9.16 12.76
N SER A 103 -9.49 -10.05 13.30
CA SER A 103 -9.69 -11.41 12.77
C SER A 103 -10.23 -11.46 11.33
N GLU A 104 -10.87 -10.39 10.86
CA GLU A 104 -11.45 -10.28 9.52
C GLU A 104 -10.56 -9.56 8.52
N VAL A 105 -9.49 -8.89 8.97
CA VAL A 105 -8.57 -8.11 8.12
C VAL A 105 -7.91 -8.98 7.06
N LEU A 106 -7.26 -10.08 7.46
CA LEU A 106 -6.55 -10.94 6.52
C LEU A 106 -7.48 -11.61 5.48
N PRO A 107 -8.65 -12.19 5.84
CA PRO A 107 -9.62 -12.66 4.86
C PRO A 107 -10.08 -11.57 3.88
N ARG A 108 -10.37 -10.37 4.39
CA ARG A 108 -10.80 -9.21 3.58
C ARG A 108 -9.73 -8.79 2.58
N TRP A 109 -8.49 -8.65 3.04
CA TRP A 109 -7.35 -8.30 2.20
C TRP A 109 -7.02 -9.39 1.19
N ARG A 110 -7.02 -10.67 1.57
CA ARG A 110 -6.81 -11.78 0.63
C ARG A 110 -7.80 -11.76 -0.54
N ALA A 111 -9.08 -11.55 -0.24
CA ALA A 111 -10.11 -11.43 -1.28
C ALA A 111 -9.91 -10.18 -2.14
N GLY A 112 -9.51 -9.05 -1.55
CA GLY A 112 -9.19 -7.81 -2.25
C GLY A 112 -8.00 -7.95 -3.19
N LEU A 113 -6.87 -8.48 -2.70
CA LEU A 113 -5.65 -8.74 -3.45
C LEU A 113 -5.91 -9.68 -4.63
N SER A 114 -6.71 -10.73 -4.43
CA SER A 114 -7.09 -11.65 -5.51
C SER A 114 -7.85 -10.93 -6.63
N ARG A 115 -8.76 -10.00 -6.29
CA ARG A 115 -9.47 -9.18 -7.28
C ARG A 115 -8.55 -8.22 -8.02
N VAL A 116 -7.58 -7.62 -7.32
CA VAL A 116 -6.58 -6.73 -7.93
C VAL A 116 -5.71 -7.52 -8.90
N ALA A 117 -5.20 -8.68 -8.49
CA ALA A 117 -4.37 -9.53 -9.34
C ALA A 117 -5.11 -9.91 -10.63
N HIS A 118 -6.36 -10.38 -10.52
CA HIS A 118 -7.18 -10.70 -11.69
C HIS A 118 -7.41 -9.49 -12.61
N ARG A 119 -7.78 -8.33 -12.06
CA ARG A 119 -8.06 -7.11 -12.87
C ARG A 119 -6.83 -6.55 -13.56
N CYS A 120 -5.65 -6.72 -12.98
CA CYS A 120 -4.40 -6.20 -13.49
C CYS A 120 -3.58 -7.25 -14.26
N HIS A 121 -4.12 -8.45 -14.49
CA HIS A 121 -3.42 -9.58 -15.12
C HIS A 121 -2.10 -9.96 -14.42
N LEU A 122 -2.09 -9.93 -13.09
CA LEU A 122 -0.95 -10.28 -12.24
C LEU A 122 -1.13 -11.68 -11.63
N SER A 123 -0.03 -12.33 -11.28
CA SER A 123 -0.10 -13.54 -10.45
C SER A 123 -0.47 -13.18 -9.01
N ALA A 124 -1.35 -13.97 -8.40
CA ALA A 124 -1.61 -13.86 -6.98
C ALA A 124 -0.34 -14.24 -6.21
N ALA A 125 0.05 -13.42 -5.24
CA ALA A 125 1.16 -13.74 -4.34
C ALA A 125 0.80 -15.01 -3.56
N ALA A 126 1.67 -16.03 -3.66
CA ALA A 126 1.54 -17.31 -2.96
C ALA A 126 1.60 -17.14 -1.44
#